data_AF-A0A965MAB5-F1
#
_entry.id   AF-A0A965MAB5-F1
#
_cell.length_a   1.000
_cell.length_b   1.000
_cell.length_c   1.000
_cell.angle_alpha   90.00
_cell.angle_beta   90.00
_cell.angle_gamma   90.00
#
_symmetry.space_group_name_H-M   'P 1'
#
loop_
_entity.id
_entity.type
_entity.pdbx_description
1 polymer ?
#
loop_
_entity_poly.entity_id
_entity_poly.type
_entity_poly.pdbx_seq_one_letter_code
_entity_poly.pdbx_strand_id
1 'polypeptide(L)'
;MNRSALTALLGSAIAHATVLSFWSASAPLTPPEIPLASHVEAILLHEAQNAGETTHESSPSAGSMPATLEAELRKEIEQLTRTTAMLEAQLAKMSQQKAADERQYAAKIESLRSDRVTAERAAHDLAFELSGSLIRNQSLTEANAQLAANLEHSENAARRAEDQLGINDGLILSLENTIVEAHIERTRLMKSQQRLTEEVESWAVKNSAARSENQSLRMTVVKQAVALADARTEKEQLRSHVETLTHQTAQLEIDIAALEDLLRAEAQAASASQMSAVTGNAIADVQPLPVAGNPKPVYPRLAIKQGIEGDVALNVRVSESGHVAQVSIMSPSGSTLLDNAAVESVRTWRFTPAYRDGRPSETVTTVPIQFRLVDARG
;
A
#
# COMPACT_ATOMS: atom_id res chain seq x y z
N MET A 1 19.55 9.40 -25.72
CA MET A 1 18.51 9.60 -24.70
C MET A 1 19.22 9.99 -23.40
N ASN A 2 18.68 10.94 -22.64
CA ASN A 2 19.42 11.64 -21.57
C ASN A 2 19.47 10.86 -20.25
N ARG A 3 20.60 10.98 -19.53
CA ARG A 3 20.81 10.60 -18.10
C ARG A 3 19.61 10.89 -17.19
N SER A 4 18.84 11.94 -17.50
CA SER A 4 17.62 12.35 -16.79
C SER A 4 16.52 11.27 -16.73
N ALA A 5 16.39 10.42 -17.75
CA ALA A 5 15.38 9.35 -17.78
C ALA A 5 15.75 8.19 -16.85
N LEU A 6 17.04 7.84 -16.83
CA LEU A 6 17.59 6.84 -15.89
C LEU A 6 17.49 7.34 -14.45
N THR A 7 17.84 8.60 -14.17
CA THR A 7 17.73 9.16 -12.81
C THR A 7 16.28 9.23 -12.32
N ALA A 8 15.31 9.48 -13.20
CA ALA A 8 13.89 9.49 -12.82
C ALA A 8 13.36 8.09 -12.47
N LEU A 9 13.76 7.07 -13.23
CA LEU A 9 13.37 5.68 -12.97
C LEU A 9 14.09 5.08 -11.75
N LEU A 10 15.38 5.35 -11.57
CA LEU A 10 16.11 4.98 -10.35
C LEU A 10 15.50 5.65 -9.10
N GLY A 11 15.11 6.93 -9.19
CA GLY A 11 14.42 7.62 -8.11
C GLY A 11 13.08 6.98 -7.74
N SER A 12 12.32 6.49 -8.73
CA SER A 12 11.07 5.74 -8.50
C SER A 12 11.31 4.42 -7.79
N ALA A 13 12.28 3.61 -8.24
CA ALA A 13 12.59 2.31 -7.63
C ALA A 13 13.08 2.46 -6.17
N ILE A 14 13.88 3.48 -5.88
CA ILE A 14 14.38 3.79 -4.53
C ILE A 14 13.24 4.29 -3.62
N ALA A 15 12.31 5.09 -4.13
CA ALA A 15 11.14 5.54 -3.37
C ALA A 15 10.25 4.35 -2.94
N HIS A 16 10.09 3.33 -3.79
CA HIS A 16 9.36 2.11 -3.45
C HIS A 16 10.08 1.25 -2.38
N ALA A 17 11.43 1.26 -2.36
CA ALA A 17 12.23 0.55 -1.34
C ALA A 17 12.20 1.22 0.05
N THR A 18 11.89 2.52 0.13
CA THR A 18 11.95 3.31 1.37
C THR A 18 10.69 3.21 2.24
N VAL A 19 9.60 2.61 1.74
CA VAL A 19 8.30 2.51 2.43
C VAL A 19 8.24 1.37 3.47
N LEU A 20 9.33 0.62 3.67
CA LEU A 20 9.41 -0.52 4.61
C LEU A 20 9.45 -0.17 6.11
N SER A 21 9.10 1.05 6.50
CA SER A 21 9.22 1.50 7.89
C SER A 21 7.87 1.82 8.53
N PHE A 22 6.96 0.84 8.66
CA PHE A 22 5.82 1.00 9.57
C PHE A 22 5.11 -0.33 9.93
N TRP A 23 5.54 -1.04 10.99
CA TRP A 23 4.63 -1.35 12.11
C TRP A 23 5.39 -1.81 13.37
N SER A 24 5.09 -1.10 14.45
CA SER A 24 5.39 -1.41 15.84
C SER A 24 4.11 -1.96 16.48
N ALA A 25 4.12 -3.23 16.87
CA ALA A 25 3.55 -3.72 18.12
C ALA A 25 3.90 -5.21 18.28
N SER A 26 4.57 -5.53 19.39
CA SER A 26 5.00 -6.87 19.85
C SER A 26 6.31 -7.42 19.26
N ALA A 27 7.37 -7.22 20.05
CA ALA A 27 8.75 -7.74 19.99
C ALA A 27 9.74 -7.02 19.06
N PRO A 28 10.91 -6.58 19.57
CA PRO A 28 11.92 -5.90 18.78
C PRO A 28 12.73 -6.95 18.01
N LEU A 29 12.35 -7.20 16.76
CA LEU A 29 13.32 -7.64 15.77
C LEU A 29 13.81 -6.39 15.07
N THR A 30 14.87 -5.81 15.62
CA THR A 30 15.64 -4.75 14.95
C THR A 30 16.10 -5.28 13.58
N PRO A 31 15.63 -4.71 12.46
CA PRO A 31 16.20 -5.04 11.16
C PRO A 31 17.64 -4.50 11.09
N PRO A 32 18.54 -5.11 10.31
CA PRO A 32 19.83 -4.50 10.02
C PRO A 32 19.59 -3.15 9.33
N GLU A 33 20.16 -2.07 9.86
CA GLU A 33 20.21 -0.79 9.15
C GLU A 33 20.80 -1.06 7.77
N ILE A 34 20.02 -0.78 6.72
CA ILE A 34 20.49 -0.88 5.35
C ILE A 34 21.20 0.46 5.04
N PRO A 35 22.54 0.49 4.87
CA PRO A 35 23.31 1.72 4.67
C PRO A 35 23.14 2.35 3.27
N LEU A 36 22.11 1.97 2.51
CA LEU A 36 22.04 2.12 1.06
C LEU A 36 21.46 3.44 0.55
N ALA A 37 20.55 4.08 1.30
CA ALA A 37 19.99 5.37 0.89
C ALA A 37 21.08 6.46 0.78
N SER A 38 22.08 6.42 1.65
CA SER A 38 23.18 7.40 1.64
C SER A 38 24.25 7.10 0.59
N HIS A 39 24.42 5.84 0.18
CA HIS A 39 25.55 5.45 -0.66
C HIS A 39 25.32 5.73 -2.15
N VAL A 40 24.11 5.44 -2.66
CA VAL A 40 23.75 5.73 -4.06
C VAL A 40 23.59 7.24 -4.27
N GLU A 41 22.99 7.94 -3.30
CA GLU A 41 22.90 9.40 -3.32
C GLU A 41 24.28 10.05 -3.24
N ALA A 42 25.21 9.51 -2.42
CA ALA A 42 26.59 9.99 -2.35
C ALA A 42 27.40 9.75 -3.64
N ILE A 43 27.22 8.62 -4.33
CA ILE A 43 27.90 8.35 -5.61
C ILE A 43 27.37 9.28 -6.70
N LEU A 44 26.04 9.46 -6.80
CA LEU A 44 25.44 10.39 -7.75
C LEU A 44 25.83 11.85 -7.47
N LEU A 45 25.95 12.25 -6.20
CA LEU A 45 26.41 13.58 -5.82
C LEU A 45 27.90 13.79 -6.15
N HIS A 46 28.73 12.78 -5.89
CA HIS A 46 30.18 12.82 -6.15
C HIS A 46 30.48 12.84 -7.66
N GLU A 47 29.66 12.17 -8.48
CA GLU A 47 29.82 12.13 -9.93
C GLU A 47 29.23 13.37 -10.63
N ALA A 48 28.19 13.98 -10.06
CA ALA A 48 27.70 15.29 -10.47
C ALA A 48 28.68 16.44 -10.13
N GLN A 49 29.39 16.33 -9.00
CA GLN A 49 30.43 17.30 -8.60
C GLN A 49 31.69 17.20 -9.46
N ASN A 50 32.13 15.99 -9.84
CA ASN A 50 33.27 15.80 -10.73
C ASN A 50 33.03 16.18 -12.19
N ALA A 51 31.77 16.39 -12.62
CA ALA A 51 31.45 16.85 -13.98
C ALA A 51 31.68 18.37 -14.18
N GLY A 52 31.91 19.14 -13.10
CA GLY A 52 32.09 20.60 -13.14
C GLY A 52 33.53 21.10 -13.13
N GLU A 53 34.50 20.26 -12.79
CA GLU A 53 35.91 20.63 -12.68
C GLU A 53 36.78 19.62 -13.44
N THR A 54 37.25 19.99 -14.63
CA THR A 54 38.53 19.53 -15.23
C THR A 54 38.72 20.20 -16.60
N THR A 55 39.38 21.35 -16.59
CA THR A 55 40.18 21.81 -17.73
C THR A 55 41.51 21.07 -17.73
N HIS A 56 41.84 20.48 -18.89
CA HIS A 56 43.13 19.91 -19.29
C HIS A 56 43.53 18.50 -18.80
N GLU A 57 43.88 17.70 -19.82
CA GLU A 57 44.66 16.46 -19.86
C GLU A 57 43.98 15.12 -19.55
N SER A 58 44.04 14.27 -20.59
CA SER A 58 43.76 12.84 -20.65
C SER A 58 42.29 12.43 -20.46
N SER A 59 41.60 12.28 -21.59
CA SER A 59 40.33 11.55 -21.70
C SER A 59 40.43 10.20 -20.97
N PRO A 60 39.59 9.94 -19.94
CA PRO A 60 39.28 8.56 -19.62
C PRO A 60 38.39 8.04 -20.75
N SER A 61 38.81 6.92 -21.33
CA SER A 61 38.02 6.11 -22.25
C SER A 61 36.55 6.04 -21.78
N ALA A 62 35.63 6.51 -22.63
CA ALA A 62 34.18 6.50 -22.41
C ALA A 62 33.58 5.08 -22.52
N GLY A 63 34.15 4.10 -21.81
CA GLY A 63 33.90 2.68 -22.02
C GLY A 63 33.80 1.79 -20.79
N SER A 64 33.78 2.30 -19.55
CA SER A 64 33.71 1.40 -18.38
C SER A 64 32.94 1.92 -17.15
N MET A 65 31.77 2.52 -17.33
CA MET A 65 30.72 2.51 -16.31
C MET A 65 29.37 2.00 -16.84
N PRO A 66 29.30 0.72 -17.27
CA PRO A 66 28.03 -0.02 -17.21
C PRO A 66 28.10 -1.33 -16.40
N ALA A 67 29.25 -2.00 -16.32
CA ALA A 67 29.37 -3.31 -15.67
C ALA A 67 29.35 -3.25 -14.13
N THR A 68 29.89 -2.18 -13.55
CA THR A 68 29.92 -1.96 -12.08
C THR A 68 28.56 -1.57 -11.53
N LEU A 69 27.83 -0.69 -12.22
CA LEU A 69 26.46 -0.32 -11.83
C LEU A 69 25.49 -1.49 -11.99
N GLU A 70 25.60 -2.26 -13.08
CA GLU A 70 24.79 -3.47 -13.30
C GLU A 70 25.08 -4.55 -12.24
N ALA A 71 26.36 -4.75 -11.87
CA ALA A 71 26.73 -5.69 -10.83
C ALA A 71 26.20 -5.28 -9.44
N GLU A 72 26.20 -3.99 -9.11
CA GLU A 72 25.67 -3.50 -7.83
C GLU A 72 24.13 -3.60 -7.78
N LEU A 73 23.42 -3.26 -8.87
CA LEU A 73 21.97 -3.46 -9.00
C LEU A 73 21.56 -4.94 -8.88
N ARG A 74 22.29 -5.86 -9.52
CA ARG A 74 22.02 -7.31 -9.40
C ARG A 74 22.18 -7.80 -7.96
N LYS A 75 23.20 -7.31 -7.26
CA LYS A 75 23.46 -7.66 -5.86
C LYS A 75 22.38 -7.10 -4.93
N GLU A 76 21.89 -5.89 -5.22
CA GLU A 76 20.76 -5.26 -4.52
C GLU A 76 19.46 -6.06 -4.70
N ILE A 77 19.14 -6.46 -5.94
CA ILE A 77 17.98 -7.31 -6.26
C ILE A 77 18.08 -8.62 -5.49
N GLU A 78 19.24 -9.27 -5.50
CA GLU A 78 19.44 -10.53 -4.78
C GLU A 78 19.29 -10.37 -3.25
N GLN A 79 19.73 -9.23 -2.69
CA GLN A 79 19.50 -8.91 -1.28
C GLN A 79 18.02 -8.69 -0.98
N LEU A 80 17.29 -7.94 -1.82
CA LEU A 80 15.85 -7.73 -1.68
C LEU A 80 15.05 -9.03 -1.83
N THR A 81 15.43 -9.91 -2.75
CA THR A 81 14.80 -11.22 -2.92
C THR A 81 15.02 -12.11 -1.68
N ARG A 82 16.22 -12.05 -1.06
CA ARG A 82 16.49 -12.80 0.17
C ARG A 82 15.72 -12.25 1.37
N THR A 83 15.60 -10.92 1.51
CA THR A 83 14.87 -10.31 2.63
C THR A 83 13.36 -10.50 2.49
N THR A 84 12.81 -10.40 1.29
CA THR A 84 11.40 -10.71 1.01
C THR A 84 11.07 -12.16 1.33
N ALA A 85 11.88 -13.12 0.87
CA ALA A 85 11.71 -14.54 1.20
C ALA A 85 11.77 -14.82 2.71
N MET A 86 12.67 -14.13 3.44
CA MET A 86 12.75 -14.24 4.90
C MET A 86 11.48 -13.69 5.58
N LEU A 87 10.99 -12.52 5.16
CA LEU A 87 9.78 -11.90 5.70
C LEU A 87 8.54 -12.75 5.40
N GLU A 88 8.41 -13.28 4.18
CA GLU A 88 7.34 -14.19 3.78
C GLU A 88 7.34 -15.47 4.63
N ALA A 89 8.52 -16.06 4.89
CA ALA A 89 8.64 -17.23 5.75
C ALA A 89 8.24 -16.94 7.21
N GLN A 90 8.66 -15.78 7.75
CA GLN A 90 8.27 -15.35 9.10
C GLN A 90 6.77 -15.10 9.19
N LEU A 91 6.18 -14.48 8.17
CA LEU A 91 4.76 -14.19 8.06
C LEU A 91 3.92 -15.46 7.91
N ALA A 92 4.38 -16.42 7.11
CA ALA A 92 3.78 -17.74 6.99
C ALA A 92 3.75 -18.45 8.35
N LYS A 93 4.87 -18.42 9.10
CA LYS A 93 4.95 -18.99 10.45
C LYS A 93 3.98 -18.31 11.42
N MET A 94 3.91 -16.97 11.42
CA MET A 94 2.95 -16.22 12.26
C MET A 94 1.50 -16.52 11.88
N SER A 95 1.19 -16.61 10.58
CA SER A 95 -0.15 -16.92 10.09
C SER A 95 -0.60 -18.33 10.49
N GLN A 96 0.32 -19.31 10.45
CA GLN A 96 0.08 -20.68 10.86
C GLN A 96 -0.17 -20.77 12.37
N GLN A 97 0.64 -20.06 13.16
CA GLN A 97 0.45 -19.98 14.61
C GLN A 97 -0.91 -19.38 14.96
N LYS A 98 -1.28 -18.24 14.35
CA LYS A 98 -2.59 -17.61 14.56
C LYS A 98 -3.75 -18.52 14.16
N ALA A 99 -3.63 -19.25 13.05
CA ALA A 99 -4.65 -20.22 12.65
C ALA A 99 -4.79 -21.38 13.63
N ALA A 100 -3.69 -21.80 14.29
CA ALA A 100 -3.74 -22.79 15.37
C ALA A 100 -4.45 -22.23 16.62
N ASP A 101 -4.12 -20.99 17.01
CA ASP A 101 -4.73 -20.30 18.15
C ASP A 101 -6.24 -20.09 17.92
N GLU A 102 -6.65 -19.65 16.73
CA GLU A 102 -8.08 -19.53 16.35
C GLU A 102 -8.84 -20.85 16.51
N ARG A 103 -8.25 -21.97 16.06
CA ARG A 103 -8.86 -23.31 16.19
C ARG A 103 -8.97 -23.71 17.66
N GLN A 104 -7.93 -23.44 18.45
CA GLN A 104 -7.92 -23.72 19.88
C GLN A 104 -9.01 -22.94 20.62
N TYR A 105 -9.12 -21.62 20.37
CA TYR A 105 -10.16 -20.79 20.98
C TYR A 105 -11.57 -21.21 20.53
N ALA A 106 -11.77 -21.51 19.25
CA ALA A 106 -13.05 -21.97 18.74
C ALA A 106 -13.50 -23.30 19.40
N ALA A 107 -12.60 -24.28 19.49
CA ALA A 107 -12.88 -25.55 20.17
C ALA A 107 -13.18 -25.34 21.67
N LYS A 108 -12.43 -24.44 22.34
CA LYS A 108 -12.65 -24.13 23.75
C LYS A 108 -13.99 -23.44 23.99
N ILE A 109 -14.38 -22.51 23.13
CA ILE A 109 -15.69 -21.84 23.19
C ILE A 109 -16.83 -22.87 23.05
N GLU A 110 -16.70 -23.83 22.14
CA GLU A 110 -17.73 -24.84 21.94
C GLU A 110 -17.88 -25.77 23.15
N SER A 111 -16.78 -26.24 23.70
CA SER A 111 -16.78 -26.99 24.98
C SER A 111 -17.45 -26.19 26.10
N LEU A 112 -17.06 -24.92 26.29
CA LEU A 112 -17.65 -24.06 27.32
C LEU A 112 -19.14 -23.77 27.10
N ARG A 113 -19.59 -23.71 25.83
CA ARG A 113 -21.01 -23.56 25.51
C ARG A 113 -21.80 -24.80 25.87
N SER A 114 -21.26 -25.99 25.59
CA SER A 114 -21.84 -27.27 26.02
C SER A 114 -21.97 -27.31 27.55
N ASP A 115 -20.88 -26.99 28.26
CA ASP A 115 -20.85 -26.95 29.73
C ASP A 115 -21.84 -25.92 30.28
N ARG A 116 -22.02 -24.78 29.60
CA ARG A 116 -23.03 -23.79 29.98
C ARG A 116 -24.45 -24.35 29.84
N VAL A 117 -24.76 -25.05 28.75
CA VAL A 117 -26.10 -25.61 28.52
C VAL A 117 -26.43 -26.67 29.58
N THR A 118 -25.47 -27.53 29.94
CA THR A 118 -25.67 -28.51 31.02
C THR A 118 -25.89 -27.82 32.37
N ALA A 119 -25.11 -26.79 32.68
CA ALA A 119 -25.30 -25.98 33.89
C ALA A 119 -26.63 -25.22 33.90
N GLU A 120 -27.09 -24.69 32.75
CA GLU A 120 -28.38 -24.00 32.63
C GLU A 120 -29.54 -24.98 32.89
N ARG A 121 -29.43 -26.20 32.38
CA ARG A 121 -30.43 -27.25 32.64
C ARG A 121 -30.47 -27.63 34.11
N ALA A 122 -29.32 -27.88 34.73
CA ALA A 122 -29.22 -28.18 36.15
C ALA A 122 -29.82 -27.06 37.01
N ALA A 123 -29.55 -25.78 36.70
CA ALA A 123 -30.13 -24.65 37.41
C ALA A 123 -31.66 -24.57 37.28
N HIS A 124 -32.21 -24.88 36.09
CA HIS A 124 -33.67 -24.95 35.90
C HIS A 124 -34.30 -26.08 36.72
N ASP A 125 -33.72 -27.27 36.71
CA ASP A 125 -34.21 -28.42 37.47
C ASP A 125 -34.22 -28.11 38.97
N LEU A 126 -33.15 -27.49 39.49
CA LEU A 126 -33.07 -27.04 40.88
C LEU A 126 -34.10 -25.96 41.22
N ALA A 127 -34.35 -25.02 40.30
CA ALA A 127 -35.36 -23.98 40.49
C ALA A 127 -36.78 -24.56 40.52
N PHE A 128 -37.05 -25.58 39.70
CA PHE A 128 -38.32 -26.30 39.69
C PHE A 128 -38.57 -27.00 41.02
N GLU A 129 -37.59 -27.76 41.53
CA GLU A 129 -37.68 -28.45 42.83
C GLU A 129 -37.84 -27.48 44.00
N LEU A 130 -37.10 -26.37 43.97
CA LEU A 130 -37.23 -25.30 44.96
C LEU A 130 -38.65 -24.72 44.96
N SER A 131 -39.20 -24.42 43.78
CA SER A 131 -40.56 -23.89 43.66
C SER A 131 -41.60 -24.89 44.16
N GLY A 132 -41.48 -26.17 43.83
CA GLY A 132 -42.39 -27.20 44.32
C GLY A 132 -42.34 -27.35 45.84
N SER A 133 -41.13 -27.28 46.42
CA SER A 133 -40.94 -27.37 47.88
C SER A 133 -41.49 -26.15 48.62
N LEU A 134 -41.37 -24.94 48.06
CA LEU A 134 -41.99 -23.73 48.59
C LEU A 134 -43.51 -23.83 48.64
N ILE A 135 -44.15 -24.33 47.56
CA ILE A 135 -45.60 -24.54 47.51
C ILE A 135 -46.04 -25.53 48.60
N ARG A 136 -45.33 -26.65 48.77
CA ARG A 136 -45.61 -27.62 49.84
C ARG A 136 -45.47 -26.99 51.23
N ASN A 137 -44.43 -26.19 51.45
CA ASN A 137 -44.22 -25.49 52.73
C ASN A 137 -45.35 -24.49 53.02
N GLN A 138 -45.77 -23.72 52.00
CA GLN A 138 -46.90 -22.80 52.13
C GLN A 138 -48.20 -23.54 52.50
N SER A 139 -48.52 -24.63 51.80
CA SER A 139 -49.70 -25.44 52.10
C SER A 139 -49.69 -26.00 53.52
N LEU A 140 -48.53 -26.45 54.02
CA LEU A 140 -48.39 -26.88 55.42
C LEU A 140 -48.54 -25.72 56.41
N THR A 141 -48.06 -24.53 56.06
CA THR A 141 -48.20 -23.32 56.89
C THR A 141 -49.68 -22.97 57.06
N GLU A 142 -50.43 -23.00 55.97
CA GLU A 142 -51.89 -22.76 55.95
C GLU A 142 -52.64 -23.84 56.76
N ALA A 143 -52.31 -25.12 56.58
CA ALA A 143 -52.89 -26.22 57.34
C ALA A 143 -52.61 -26.10 58.85
N ASN A 144 -51.38 -25.73 59.23
CA ASN A 144 -51.00 -25.48 60.62
C ASN A 144 -51.79 -24.31 61.23
N ALA A 145 -51.98 -23.23 60.47
CA ALA A 145 -52.76 -22.08 60.91
C ALA A 145 -54.24 -22.45 61.14
N GLN A 146 -54.82 -23.25 60.24
CA GLN A 146 -56.21 -23.70 60.36
C GLN A 146 -56.40 -24.65 61.55
N LEU A 147 -55.47 -25.59 61.76
CA LEU A 147 -55.47 -26.47 62.94
C LEU A 147 -55.35 -25.67 64.24
N ALA A 148 -54.51 -24.62 64.28
CA ALA A 148 -54.38 -23.76 65.45
C ALA A 148 -55.70 -23.03 65.77
N ALA A 149 -56.40 -22.50 64.76
CA ALA A 149 -57.69 -21.85 64.93
C ALA A 149 -58.78 -22.83 65.41
N ASN A 150 -58.78 -24.06 64.87
CA ASN A 150 -59.72 -25.11 65.32
C ASN A 150 -59.48 -25.51 66.78
N LEU A 151 -58.21 -25.60 67.19
CA LEU A 151 -57.80 -25.89 68.56
C LEU A 151 -58.26 -24.80 69.53
N GLU A 152 -58.07 -23.54 69.17
CA GLU A 152 -58.56 -22.41 69.97
C GLU A 152 -60.08 -22.44 70.08
N HIS A 153 -60.79 -22.77 69.00
CA HIS A 153 -62.24 -22.90 69.02
C HIS A 153 -62.72 -24.04 69.94
N SER A 154 -62.10 -25.22 69.85
CA SER A 154 -62.48 -26.38 70.67
C SER A 154 -62.13 -26.18 72.14
N GLU A 155 -60.98 -25.58 72.46
CA GLU A 155 -60.60 -25.20 73.83
C GLU A 155 -61.60 -24.21 74.44
N ASN A 156 -61.99 -23.19 73.68
CA ASN A 156 -63.00 -22.22 74.12
C ASN A 156 -64.38 -22.88 74.31
N ALA A 157 -64.76 -23.83 73.45
CA ALA A 157 -65.99 -24.59 73.60
C ALA A 157 -65.96 -25.49 74.85
N ALA A 158 -64.83 -26.14 75.13
CA ALA A 158 -64.64 -26.95 76.34
C ALA A 158 -64.78 -26.09 77.61
N ARG A 159 -64.10 -24.93 77.67
CA ARG A 159 -64.22 -23.99 78.80
C ARG A 159 -65.67 -23.53 79.03
N ARG A 160 -66.41 -23.21 77.96
CA ARG A 160 -67.83 -22.84 78.09
C ARG A 160 -68.70 -23.99 78.60
N ALA A 161 -68.41 -25.22 78.18
CA ALA A 161 -69.12 -26.40 78.65
C ALA A 161 -68.84 -26.68 80.14
N GLU A 162 -67.62 -26.41 80.62
CA GLU A 162 -67.27 -26.45 82.04
C GLU A 162 -68.00 -25.36 82.85
N ASP A 163 -68.05 -24.12 82.33
CA ASP A 163 -68.69 -22.97 82.99
C ASP A 163 -70.22 -23.12 83.09
N GLN A 164 -70.85 -23.79 82.12
CA GLN A 164 -72.28 -24.11 82.16
C GLN A 164 -72.54 -25.26 83.15
N LEU A 165 -72.67 -24.92 84.43
CA LEU A 165 -73.11 -25.78 85.54
C LEU A 165 -74.30 -26.70 85.16
N GLY A 166 -73.99 -27.90 84.65
CA GLY A 166 -74.96 -28.83 84.08
C GLY A 166 -74.31 -29.95 83.25
N ILE A 167 -73.29 -30.55 83.86
CA ILE A 167 -72.42 -31.65 83.41
C ILE A 167 -73.02 -32.53 82.31
N ASN A 168 -72.47 -32.40 81.09
CA ASN A 168 -72.45 -33.49 80.13
C ASN A 168 -71.00 -33.96 80.02
N ASP A 169 -70.55 -34.78 80.99
CA ASP A 169 -69.19 -35.33 81.06
C ASP A 169 -68.77 -35.98 79.73
N GLY A 170 -69.73 -36.56 79.00
CA GLY A 170 -69.48 -37.14 77.68
C GLY A 170 -69.09 -36.11 76.62
N LEU A 171 -69.65 -34.89 76.66
CA LEU A 171 -69.28 -33.80 75.75
C LEU A 171 -67.86 -33.31 76.05
N ILE A 172 -67.52 -33.12 77.33
CA ILE A 172 -66.19 -32.66 77.77
C ILE A 172 -65.12 -33.67 77.34
N LEU A 173 -65.31 -34.96 77.62
CA LEU A 173 -64.39 -36.02 77.19
C LEU A 173 -64.20 -36.07 75.66
N SER A 174 -65.28 -35.84 74.89
CA SER A 174 -65.19 -35.80 73.42
C SER A 174 -64.37 -34.59 72.92
N LEU A 175 -64.53 -33.43 73.54
CA LEU A 175 -63.79 -32.22 73.21
C LEU A 175 -62.32 -32.34 73.61
N GLU A 176 -62.03 -32.87 74.80
CA GLU A 176 -60.68 -33.17 75.25
C GLU A 176 -59.96 -34.12 74.31
N ASN A 177 -60.61 -35.23 73.90
CA ASN A 177 -60.01 -36.16 72.95
C ASN A 177 -59.74 -35.49 71.59
N THR A 178 -60.66 -34.65 71.11
CA THR A 178 -60.48 -33.87 69.87
C THR A 178 -59.31 -32.89 69.98
N ILE A 179 -59.16 -32.21 71.12
CA ILE A 179 -58.05 -31.28 71.41
C ILE A 179 -56.72 -32.01 71.39
N VAL A 180 -56.63 -33.18 72.05
CA VAL A 180 -55.42 -34.00 72.10
C VAL A 180 -55.04 -34.48 70.68
N GLU A 181 -55.99 -35.02 69.92
CA GLU A 181 -55.77 -35.45 68.53
C GLU A 181 -55.28 -34.29 67.66
N ALA A 182 -55.90 -33.11 67.76
CA ALA A 182 -55.49 -31.91 67.02
C ALA A 182 -54.07 -31.45 67.41
N HIS A 183 -53.68 -31.54 68.68
CA HIS A 183 -52.34 -31.18 69.14
C HIS A 183 -51.27 -32.15 68.61
N ILE A 184 -51.58 -33.45 68.58
CA ILE A 184 -50.71 -34.47 67.99
C ILE A 184 -50.49 -34.18 66.50
N GLU A 185 -51.56 -33.92 65.76
CA GLU A 185 -51.46 -33.60 64.33
C GLU A 185 -50.71 -32.29 64.08
N ARG A 186 -50.98 -31.23 64.83
CA ARG A 186 -50.22 -29.97 64.75
C ARG A 186 -48.73 -30.21 65.00
N THR A 187 -48.38 -31.05 65.97
CA THR A 187 -46.97 -31.40 66.24
C THR A 187 -46.34 -32.16 65.08
N ARG A 188 -47.07 -33.09 64.45
CA ARG A 188 -46.61 -33.81 63.25
C ARG A 188 -46.39 -32.86 62.08
N LEU A 189 -47.34 -31.97 61.83
CA LEU A 189 -47.25 -30.99 60.74
C LEU A 189 -46.13 -29.97 60.99
N MET A 190 -45.92 -29.48 62.21
CA MET A 190 -44.77 -28.60 62.53
C MET A 190 -43.43 -29.29 62.25
N LYS A 191 -43.28 -30.58 62.64
CA LYS A 191 -42.07 -31.36 62.29
C LYS A 191 -41.92 -31.58 60.78
N SER A 192 -43.03 -31.73 60.06
CA SER A 192 -43.01 -31.83 58.60
C SER A 192 -42.63 -30.49 57.95
N GLN A 193 -43.13 -29.37 58.48
CA GLN A 193 -42.84 -28.03 58.02
C GLN A 193 -41.36 -27.69 58.23
N GLN A 194 -40.80 -28.02 59.41
CA GLN A 194 -39.39 -27.82 59.69
C GLN A 194 -38.49 -28.56 58.68
N ARG A 195 -38.78 -29.84 58.41
CA ARG A 195 -38.04 -30.62 57.39
C ARG A 195 -38.13 -30.00 56.00
N LEU A 196 -39.30 -29.54 55.59
CA LEU A 196 -39.47 -28.86 54.30
C LEU A 196 -38.76 -27.51 54.24
N THR A 197 -38.66 -26.77 55.35
CA THR A 197 -37.86 -25.55 55.42
C THR A 197 -36.38 -25.84 55.21
N GLU A 198 -35.85 -26.87 55.88
CA GLU A 198 -34.46 -27.32 55.69
C GLU A 198 -34.19 -27.77 54.25
N GLU A 199 -35.15 -28.48 53.62
CA GLU A 199 -35.07 -28.84 52.20
C GLU A 199 -35.07 -27.62 51.28
N VAL A 200 -35.97 -26.65 51.51
CA VAL A 200 -36.03 -25.39 50.75
C VAL A 200 -34.70 -24.62 50.85
N GLU A 201 -34.13 -24.49 52.04
CA GLU A 201 -32.82 -23.86 52.24
C GLU A 201 -31.72 -24.59 51.49
N SER A 202 -31.69 -25.93 51.58
CA SER A 202 -30.73 -26.76 50.84
C SER A 202 -30.82 -26.55 49.33
N TRP A 203 -32.03 -26.56 48.77
CA TRP A 203 -32.26 -26.31 47.35
C TRP A 203 -31.91 -24.87 46.95
N ALA A 204 -32.19 -23.88 47.79
CA ALA A 204 -31.86 -22.49 47.54
C ALA A 204 -30.35 -22.28 47.43
N VAL A 205 -29.56 -22.90 48.32
CA VAL A 205 -28.09 -22.86 48.26
C VAL A 205 -27.56 -23.56 47.00
N LYS A 206 -28.08 -24.74 46.66
CA LYS A 206 -27.68 -25.45 45.43
C LYS A 206 -27.99 -24.63 44.17
N ASN A 207 -29.18 -24.02 44.12
CA ASN A 207 -29.62 -23.20 42.98
C ASN A 207 -28.77 -21.92 42.85
N SER A 208 -28.44 -21.25 43.96
CA SER A 208 -27.58 -20.06 43.92
C SER A 208 -26.16 -20.39 43.47
N ALA A 209 -25.60 -21.52 43.90
CA ALA A 209 -24.30 -22.02 43.46
C ALA A 209 -24.31 -22.37 41.95
N ALA A 210 -25.32 -23.08 41.47
CA ALA A 210 -25.45 -23.41 40.05
C ALA A 210 -25.58 -22.14 39.17
N ARG A 211 -26.31 -21.13 39.64
CA ARG A 211 -26.43 -19.84 38.94
C ARG A 211 -25.11 -19.07 38.87
N SER A 212 -24.33 -19.04 39.96
CA SER A 212 -23.04 -18.35 39.97
C SER A 212 -22.00 -19.04 39.07
N GLU A 213 -21.99 -20.38 39.05
CA GLU A 213 -21.20 -21.17 38.10
C GLU A 213 -21.59 -20.85 36.65
N ASN A 214 -22.90 -20.78 36.37
CA ASN A 214 -23.40 -20.41 35.05
C ASN A 214 -22.92 -19.01 34.60
N GLN A 215 -22.96 -18.05 35.52
CA GLN A 215 -22.47 -16.70 35.27
C GLN A 215 -20.96 -16.69 34.98
N SER A 216 -20.18 -17.47 35.74
CA SER A 216 -18.73 -17.63 35.52
C SER A 216 -18.42 -18.23 34.14
N LEU A 217 -19.16 -19.27 33.74
CA LEU A 217 -19.04 -19.88 32.41
C LEU A 217 -19.38 -18.87 31.30
N ARG A 218 -20.45 -18.09 31.46
CA ARG A 218 -20.81 -17.02 30.51
C ARG A 218 -19.68 -16.01 30.34
N MET A 219 -19.11 -15.53 31.44
CA MET A 219 -17.98 -14.59 31.39
C MET A 219 -16.76 -15.20 30.71
N THR A 220 -16.48 -16.47 30.98
CA THR A 220 -15.38 -17.19 30.34
C THR A 220 -15.59 -17.34 28.84
N VAL A 221 -16.80 -17.72 28.40
CA VAL A 221 -17.15 -17.79 26.97
C VAL A 221 -16.95 -16.44 26.29
N VAL A 222 -17.42 -15.35 26.90
CA VAL A 222 -17.24 -13.98 26.36
C VAL A 222 -15.75 -13.64 26.24
N LYS A 223 -14.96 -13.89 27.29
CA LYS A 223 -13.51 -13.63 27.28
C LYS A 223 -12.80 -14.39 26.14
N GLN A 224 -13.13 -15.66 25.96
CA GLN A 224 -12.53 -16.47 24.87
C GLN A 224 -13.01 -16.01 23.49
N ALA A 225 -14.27 -15.58 23.36
CA ALA A 225 -14.80 -15.05 22.11
C ALA A 225 -14.14 -13.73 21.69
N VAL A 226 -13.84 -12.85 22.65
CA VAL A 226 -13.06 -11.63 22.40
C VAL A 226 -11.65 -11.99 21.93
N ALA A 227 -10.95 -12.88 22.63
CA ALA A 227 -9.62 -13.33 22.23
C ALA A 227 -9.60 -13.95 20.81
N LEU A 228 -10.64 -14.71 20.45
CA LEU A 228 -10.80 -15.25 19.09
C LEU A 228 -11.04 -14.14 18.05
N ALA A 229 -11.81 -13.11 18.39
CA ALA A 229 -12.03 -11.97 17.50
C ALA A 229 -10.73 -11.19 17.27
N ASP A 230 -9.95 -10.94 18.32
CA ASP A 230 -8.66 -10.28 18.24
C ASP A 230 -7.67 -11.09 17.39
N ALA A 231 -7.62 -12.41 17.56
CA ALA A 231 -6.76 -13.27 16.73
C ALA A 231 -7.14 -13.20 15.23
N ARG A 232 -8.44 -13.12 14.92
CA ARG A 232 -8.95 -12.99 13.55
C ARG A 232 -8.60 -11.65 12.91
N THR A 233 -8.80 -10.55 13.64
CA THR A 233 -8.46 -9.22 13.12
C THR A 233 -6.97 -9.11 12.85
N GLU A 234 -6.14 -9.61 13.77
CA GLU A 234 -4.69 -9.61 13.61
C GLU A 234 -4.22 -10.49 12.44
N LYS A 235 -4.92 -11.59 12.15
CA LYS A 235 -4.65 -12.43 10.97
C LYS A 235 -5.03 -11.74 9.67
N GLU A 236 -6.17 -11.05 9.65
CA GLU A 236 -6.62 -10.29 8.48
C GLU A 236 -5.67 -9.13 8.18
N GLN A 237 -5.17 -8.44 9.21
CA GLN A 237 -4.13 -7.42 9.07
C GLN A 237 -2.86 -7.99 8.44
N LEU A 238 -2.36 -9.14 8.94
CA LEU A 238 -1.20 -9.80 8.34
C LEU A 238 -1.45 -10.16 6.86
N ARG A 239 -2.63 -10.67 6.53
CA ARG A 239 -3.00 -10.99 5.14
C ARG A 239 -2.99 -9.75 4.26
N SER A 240 -3.62 -8.65 4.68
CA SER A 240 -3.63 -7.39 3.93
C SER A 240 -2.22 -6.85 3.70
N HIS A 241 -1.32 -7.08 4.67
CA HIS A 241 0.08 -6.71 4.56
C HIS A 241 0.84 -7.59 3.56
N VAL A 242 0.62 -8.92 3.55
CA VAL A 242 1.14 -9.82 2.49
C VAL A 242 0.71 -9.29 1.13
N GLU A 243 -0.59 -9.01 0.96
CA GLU A 243 -1.13 -8.55 -0.32
C GLU A 243 -0.46 -7.24 -0.74
N THR A 244 -0.21 -6.31 0.18
CA THR A 244 0.52 -5.06 -0.10
C THR A 244 1.97 -5.33 -0.53
N LEU A 245 2.71 -6.16 0.22
CA LEU A 245 4.10 -6.50 -0.10
C LEU A 245 4.20 -7.19 -1.46
N THR A 246 3.29 -8.11 -1.79
CA THR A 246 3.28 -8.80 -3.09
C THR A 246 3.00 -7.85 -4.27
N HIS A 247 2.16 -6.83 -4.08
CA HIS A 247 1.97 -5.80 -5.10
C HIS A 247 3.22 -4.93 -5.25
N GLN A 248 3.89 -4.59 -4.14
CA GLN A 248 5.13 -3.82 -4.16
C GLN A 248 6.28 -4.58 -4.84
N THR A 249 6.44 -5.89 -4.57
CA THR A 249 7.46 -6.71 -5.22
C THR A 249 7.19 -6.84 -6.72
N ALA A 250 5.94 -7.08 -7.12
CA ALA A 250 5.55 -7.11 -8.53
C ALA A 250 5.84 -5.78 -9.25
N GLN A 251 5.63 -4.64 -8.58
CA GLN A 251 5.96 -3.32 -9.15
C GLN A 251 7.48 -3.15 -9.34
N LEU A 252 8.28 -3.57 -8.36
CA LEU A 252 9.74 -3.52 -8.47
C LEU A 252 10.27 -4.41 -9.61
N GLU A 253 9.70 -5.59 -9.82
CA GLU A 253 10.05 -6.47 -10.95
C GLU A 253 9.81 -5.79 -12.31
N ILE A 254 8.70 -5.06 -12.44
CA ILE A 254 8.38 -4.28 -13.64
C ILE A 254 9.39 -3.14 -13.83
N ASP A 255 9.70 -2.39 -12.77
CA ASP A 255 10.63 -1.26 -12.82
C ASP A 255 12.04 -1.72 -13.20
N ILE A 256 12.49 -2.86 -12.67
CA ILE A 256 13.78 -3.49 -13.02
C ILE A 256 13.81 -3.88 -14.50
N ALA A 257 12.78 -4.57 -14.99
CA ALA A 257 12.70 -4.97 -16.40
C ALA A 257 12.78 -3.76 -17.35
N ALA A 258 12.13 -2.65 -16.99
CA ALA A 258 12.20 -1.40 -17.74
C ALA A 258 13.61 -0.80 -17.76
N LEU A 259 14.34 -0.85 -16.64
CA LEU A 259 15.73 -0.39 -16.55
C LEU A 259 16.68 -1.26 -17.39
N GLU A 260 16.49 -2.58 -17.38
CA GLU A 260 17.29 -3.51 -18.21
C GLU A 260 17.12 -3.23 -19.71
N ASP A 261 15.88 -2.95 -20.15
CA ASP A 261 15.60 -2.60 -21.54
C ASP A 261 16.22 -1.25 -21.95
N LEU A 262 16.19 -0.25 -21.06
CA LEU A 262 16.86 1.03 -21.30
C LEU A 262 18.38 0.88 -21.41
N LEU A 263 19.00 0.11 -20.52
CA LEU A 263 20.43 -0.15 -20.54
C LEU A 263 20.85 -0.88 -21.84
N ARG A 264 20.05 -1.86 -22.28
CA ARG A 264 20.27 -2.59 -23.55
C ARG A 264 20.20 -1.64 -24.75
N ALA A 265 19.24 -0.71 -24.76
CA ALA A 265 19.10 0.28 -25.83
C ALA A 265 20.30 1.25 -25.88
N GLU A 266 20.81 1.68 -24.73
CA GLU A 266 21.98 2.56 -24.64
C GLU A 266 23.27 1.86 -25.10
N ALA A 267 23.47 0.59 -24.72
CA ALA A 267 24.60 -0.22 -25.18
C ALA A 267 24.59 -0.43 -26.72
N GLN A 268 23.42 -0.63 -27.31
CA GLN A 268 23.25 -0.71 -28.77
C GLN A 268 23.57 0.62 -29.46
N ALA A 269 23.14 1.75 -28.89
CA ALA A 269 23.45 3.08 -29.43
C ALA A 269 24.95 3.43 -29.34
N ALA A 270 25.63 3.02 -28.27
CA ALA A 270 27.08 3.17 -28.12
C ALA A 270 27.85 2.33 -29.16
N SER A 271 27.42 1.09 -29.39
CA SER A 271 28.00 0.20 -30.40
C SER A 271 27.78 0.71 -31.83
N ALA A 272 26.61 1.28 -32.13
CA ALA A 272 26.32 1.93 -33.42
C ALA A 272 27.21 3.17 -33.65
N SER A 273 27.44 3.97 -32.60
CA SER A 273 28.33 5.14 -32.66
C SER A 273 29.80 4.74 -32.87
N GLN A 274 30.25 3.64 -32.24
CA GLN A 274 31.58 3.07 -32.46
C GLN A 274 31.75 2.47 -33.86
N MET A 275 30.72 1.81 -34.41
CA MET A 275 30.74 1.36 -35.81
C MET A 275 30.78 2.53 -36.79
N SER A 276 30.09 3.64 -36.53
CA SER A 276 30.23 4.87 -37.33
C SER A 276 31.61 5.52 -37.22
N ALA A 277 32.27 5.45 -36.06
CA ALA A 277 33.63 5.95 -35.88
C ALA A 277 34.69 5.06 -36.57
N VAL A 278 34.48 3.74 -36.62
CA VAL A 278 35.38 2.76 -37.28
C VAL A 278 35.19 2.72 -38.80
N THR A 279 34.00 3.03 -39.32
CA THR A 279 33.73 3.06 -40.78
C THR A 279 34.12 4.40 -41.44
N GLY A 280 34.85 5.26 -40.72
CA GLY A 280 35.62 6.36 -41.29
C GLY A 280 34.78 7.56 -41.71
N ASN A 281 35.19 8.74 -41.22
CA ASN A 281 35.02 9.97 -41.98
C ASN A 281 35.69 9.78 -43.35
N ALA A 282 34.92 9.41 -44.37
CA ALA A 282 35.30 9.62 -45.75
C ALA A 282 35.58 11.12 -45.92
N ILE A 283 36.77 11.45 -46.40
CA ILE A 283 37.22 12.81 -46.72
C ILE A 283 36.16 13.43 -47.64
N ALA A 284 35.32 14.30 -47.09
CA ALA A 284 34.20 14.88 -47.80
C ALA A 284 34.70 15.94 -48.79
N ASP A 285 34.12 15.93 -50.00
CA ASP A 285 34.24 16.98 -50.99
C ASP A 285 33.99 18.37 -50.36
N VAL A 286 34.99 19.24 -50.39
CA VAL A 286 34.86 20.62 -49.88
C VAL A 286 34.27 21.49 -50.98
N GLN A 287 33.06 22.00 -50.77
CA GLN A 287 32.38 22.90 -51.73
C GLN A 287 33.01 24.31 -51.73
N PRO A 288 33.04 25.00 -52.88
CA PRO A 288 33.64 26.33 -53.00
C PRO A 288 32.73 27.40 -52.38
N LEU A 289 33.28 28.21 -51.47
CA LEU A 289 32.61 29.31 -50.77
C LEU A 289 33.12 30.67 -51.29
N PRO A 290 32.28 31.72 -51.35
CA PRO A 290 32.73 33.07 -51.66
C PRO A 290 33.74 33.57 -50.62
N VAL A 291 34.85 34.16 -51.07
CA VAL A 291 35.88 34.72 -50.17
C VAL A 291 35.36 35.97 -49.45
N ALA A 292 35.67 36.09 -48.16
CA ALA A 292 35.38 37.28 -47.38
C ALA A 292 36.13 38.50 -47.98
N GLY A 293 35.38 39.52 -48.42
CA GLY A 293 35.92 40.73 -49.06
C GLY A 293 35.46 40.97 -50.50
N ASN A 294 34.68 40.06 -51.09
CA ASN A 294 34.04 40.28 -52.38
C ASN A 294 33.13 41.53 -52.36
N PRO A 295 33.13 42.37 -53.43
CA PRO A 295 32.31 43.57 -53.48
C PRO A 295 30.81 43.22 -53.45
N LYS A 296 30.03 43.98 -52.67
CA LYS A 296 28.58 43.81 -52.61
C LYS A 296 27.95 44.07 -54.00
N PRO A 297 26.89 43.33 -54.39
CA PRO A 297 26.24 43.55 -55.67
C PRO A 297 25.73 44.99 -55.82
N VAL A 298 26.04 45.61 -56.96
CA VAL A 298 25.65 47.00 -57.21
C VAL A 298 24.17 47.05 -57.57
N TYR A 299 23.39 47.80 -56.80
CA TYR A 299 21.96 47.99 -57.06
C TYR A 299 21.76 49.01 -58.19
N PRO A 300 21.13 48.64 -59.34
CA PRO A 300 20.91 49.59 -60.44
C PRO A 300 20.05 50.78 -60.01
N ARG A 301 20.49 52.00 -60.33
CA ARG A 301 19.75 53.24 -59.98
C ARG A 301 18.31 53.26 -60.49
N LEU A 302 18.04 52.61 -61.63
CA LEU A 302 16.71 52.51 -62.21
C LEU A 302 15.79 51.61 -61.37
N ALA A 303 16.31 50.49 -60.86
CA ALA A 303 15.57 49.58 -59.98
C ALA A 303 15.30 50.21 -58.60
N ILE A 304 16.23 51.02 -58.07
CA ILE A 304 16.01 51.83 -56.85
C ILE A 304 14.85 52.81 -57.06
N LYS A 305 14.85 53.58 -58.16
CA LYS A 305 13.79 54.55 -58.46
C LYS A 305 12.41 53.91 -58.63
N GLN A 306 12.37 52.66 -59.08
CA GLN A 306 11.14 51.90 -59.32
C GLN A 306 10.70 51.04 -58.13
N GLY A 307 11.47 51.00 -57.04
CA GLY A 307 11.12 50.21 -55.86
C GLY A 307 11.20 48.69 -56.07
N ILE A 308 12.01 48.21 -57.02
CA ILE A 308 12.01 46.79 -57.43
C ILE A 308 12.97 45.96 -56.59
N GLU A 309 12.46 45.11 -55.71
CA GLU A 309 13.21 44.15 -54.89
C GLU A 309 13.08 42.70 -55.41
N GLY A 310 13.99 41.82 -55.00
CA GLY A 310 13.91 40.40 -55.36
C GLY A 310 15.13 39.57 -54.97
N ASP A 311 15.00 38.25 -55.07
CA ASP A 311 16.04 37.27 -54.77
C ASP A 311 16.50 36.59 -56.06
N VAL A 312 17.79 36.65 -56.37
CA VAL A 312 18.41 35.99 -57.54
C VAL A 312 19.24 34.81 -57.04
N ALA A 313 19.07 33.63 -57.63
CA ALA A 313 19.97 32.51 -57.41
C ALA A 313 20.82 32.26 -58.67
N LEU A 314 22.14 32.31 -58.51
CA LEU A 314 23.10 32.13 -59.61
C LEU A 314 23.85 30.81 -59.48
N ASN A 315 24.00 30.09 -60.58
CA ASN A 315 24.91 28.97 -60.70
C ASN A 315 26.26 29.47 -61.24
N VAL A 316 27.29 29.33 -60.41
CA VAL A 316 28.64 29.84 -60.63
C VAL A 316 29.58 28.65 -60.80
N ARG A 317 30.20 28.54 -61.97
CA ARG A 317 31.28 27.58 -62.21
C ARG A 317 32.58 28.17 -61.72
N VAL A 318 33.19 27.54 -60.73
CA VAL A 318 34.45 27.96 -60.11
C VAL A 318 35.57 27.06 -60.63
N SER A 319 36.58 27.67 -61.24
CA SER A 319 37.79 26.98 -61.70
C SER A 319 38.66 26.48 -60.55
N GLU A 320 39.60 25.59 -60.85
CA GLU A 320 40.57 25.03 -59.89
C GLU A 320 41.39 26.12 -59.15
N SER A 321 41.48 27.32 -59.72
CA SER A 321 42.20 28.47 -59.15
C SER A 321 41.32 29.39 -58.28
N GLY A 322 40.03 29.07 -58.12
CA GLY A 322 39.07 29.90 -57.37
C GLY A 322 38.47 31.08 -58.15
N HIS A 323 38.76 31.18 -59.46
CA HIS A 323 38.16 32.18 -60.35
C HIS A 323 36.83 31.69 -60.92
N VAL A 324 35.89 32.61 -61.13
CA VAL A 324 34.61 32.35 -61.79
C VAL A 324 34.83 32.15 -63.28
N ALA A 325 34.58 30.94 -63.78
CA ALA A 325 34.69 30.59 -65.19
C ALA A 325 33.39 30.90 -65.96
N GLN A 326 32.23 30.66 -65.34
CA GLN A 326 30.92 30.88 -65.96
C GLN A 326 29.88 31.23 -64.90
N VAL A 327 28.95 32.12 -65.22
CA VAL A 327 27.79 32.45 -64.39
C VAL A 327 26.53 32.24 -65.23
N SER A 328 25.56 31.53 -64.66
CA SER A 328 24.23 31.31 -65.24
C SER A 328 23.16 31.57 -64.20
N ILE A 329 21.99 32.06 -64.63
CA ILE A 329 20.87 32.34 -63.72
C ILE A 329 20.15 31.01 -63.47
N MET A 330 20.07 30.59 -62.20
CA MET A 330 19.30 29.42 -61.80
C MET A 330 17.84 29.79 -61.53
N SER A 331 17.63 30.90 -60.80
CA SER A 331 16.30 31.46 -60.54
C SER A 331 16.35 32.97 -60.73
N PRO A 332 15.56 33.54 -61.66
CA PRO A 332 15.48 34.98 -61.86
C PRO A 332 14.74 35.65 -60.70
N SER A 333 15.05 36.92 -60.42
CA SER A 333 14.40 37.72 -59.38
C SER A 333 13.02 38.26 -59.78
N GLY A 334 12.62 38.10 -61.04
CA GLY A 334 11.43 38.75 -61.62
C GLY A 334 11.71 40.10 -62.27
N SER A 335 12.96 40.59 -62.25
CA SER A 335 13.39 41.82 -62.94
C SER A 335 14.72 41.62 -63.66
N THR A 336 14.74 41.88 -64.97
CA THR A 336 15.96 41.78 -65.79
C THR A 336 17.06 42.74 -65.35
N LEU A 337 16.71 43.84 -64.68
CA LEU A 337 17.67 44.81 -64.15
C LEU A 337 18.48 44.23 -62.97
N LEU A 338 17.80 43.54 -62.05
CA LEU A 338 18.44 42.91 -60.87
C LEU A 338 19.24 41.69 -61.28
N ASP A 339 18.71 40.89 -62.21
CA ASP A 339 19.38 39.68 -62.72
C ASP A 339 20.72 40.03 -63.38
N ASN A 340 20.75 41.05 -64.25
CA ASN A 340 21.99 41.50 -64.89
C ASN A 340 23.00 42.03 -63.88
N ALA A 341 22.55 42.80 -62.88
CA ALA A 341 23.41 43.35 -61.85
C ALA A 341 24.03 42.26 -60.94
N ALA A 342 23.27 41.21 -60.64
CA ALA A 342 23.75 40.05 -59.91
C ALA A 342 24.85 39.32 -60.69
N VAL A 343 24.63 39.08 -62.00
CA VAL A 343 25.60 38.40 -62.87
C VAL A 343 26.89 39.21 -63.00
N GLU A 344 26.81 40.52 -63.24
CA GLU A 344 28.00 41.38 -63.34
C GLU A 344 28.82 41.40 -62.05
N SER A 345 28.14 41.43 -60.90
CA SER A 345 28.81 41.47 -59.60
C SER A 345 29.54 40.16 -59.31
N VAL A 346 28.88 39.02 -59.50
CA VAL A 346 29.45 37.69 -59.20
C VAL A 346 30.58 37.30 -60.15
N ARG A 347 30.58 37.81 -61.39
CA ARG A 347 31.72 37.61 -62.32
C ARG A 347 33.06 38.09 -61.75
N THR A 348 33.04 39.08 -60.85
CA THR A 348 34.26 39.65 -60.24
C THR A 348 34.63 38.99 -58.91
N TRP A 349 33.80 38.08 -58.40
CA TRP A 349 34.02 37.44 -57.11
C TRP A 349 35.11 36.38 -57.17
N ARG A 350 35.79 36.18 -56.05
CA ARG A 350 36.67 35.04 -55.82
C ARG A 350 36.02 34.03 -54.89
N PHE A 351 36.28 32.76 -55.17
CA PHE A 351 35.81 31.62 -54.40
C PHE A 351 37.00 30.80 -53.92
N THR A 352 36.83 30.08 -52.81
CA THR A 352 37.80 29.05 -52.42
C THR A 352 37.75 27.90 -53.43
N PRO A 353 38.89 27.32 -53.84
CA PRO A 353 38.90 26.14 -54.71
C PRO A 353 38.10 24.99 -54.10
N ALA A 354 37.38 24.24 -54.93
CA ALA A 354 36.75 23.00 -54.51
C ALA A 354 37.79 21.87 -54.52
N TYR A 355 37.77 21.00 -53.50
CA TYR A 355 38.65 19.83 -53.43
C TYR A 355 37.82 18.56 -53.61
N ARG A 356 38.21 17.73 -54.57
CA ARG A 356 37.70 16.36 -54.77
C ARG A 356 38.88 15.40 -54.68
N ASP A 357 38.81 14.42 -53.79
CA ASP A 357 39.90 13.45 -53.53
C ASP A 357 41.27 14.12 -53.27
N GLY A 358 41.26 15.27 -52.58
CA GLY A 358 42.48 16.03 -52.26
C GLY A 358 43.11 16.79 -53.43
N ARG A 359 42.46 16.83 -54.61
CA ARG A 359 42.90 17.64 -55.77
C ARG A 359 41.93 18.79 -56.05
N PRO A 360 42.42 19.98 -56.42
CA PRO A 360 41.54 21.07 -56.84
C PRO A 360 40.77 20.65 -58.11
N SER A 361 39.46 20.84 -58.11
CA SER A 361 38.59 20.45 -59.23
C SER A 361 37.57 21.54 -59.57
N GLU A 362 37.34 21.76 -60.86
CA GLU A 362 36.28 22.67 -61.32
C GLU A 362 34.90 22.16 -60.88
N THR A 363 34.12 22.99 -60.19
CA THR A 363 32.80 22.63 -59.66
C THR A 363 31.81 23.81 -59.80
N VAL A 364 30.53 23.49 -59.91
CA VAL A 364 29.44 24.48 -59.95
C VAL A 364 28.85 24.62 -58.54
N THR A 365 28.73 25.85 -58.06
CA THR A 365 28.08 26.20 -56.78
C THR A 365 26.94 27.18 -57.00
N THR A 366 25.95 27.14 -56.11
CA THR A 366 24.78 28.02 -56.17
C THR A 366 24.93 29.16 -55.16
N VAL A 367 24.81 30.40 -55.62
CA VAL A 367 24.98 31.61 -54.81
C VAL A 367 23.67 32.40 -54.79
N PRO A 368 23.00 32.53 -53.64
CA PRO A 368 21.84 33.40 -53.50
C PRO A 368 22.27 34.86 -53.28
N ILE A 369 21.67 35.79 -54.02
CA ILE A 369 21.81 37.25 -53.85
C ILE A 369 20.44 37.83 -53.55
N GLN A 370 20.35 38.58 -52.45
CA GLN A 370 19.13 39.26 -52.04
C GLN A 370 19.26 40.76 -52.30
N PHE A 371 18.36 41.33 -53.09
CA PHE A 371 18.21 42.78 -53.22
C PHE A 371 17.07 43.24 -52.33
N ARG A 372 17.39 44.12 -51.38
CA ARG A 372 16.45 44.80 -50.49
C ARG A 372 16.77 46.29 -50.50
N LEU A 373 15.76 47.14 -50.58
CA LEU A 373 15.88 48.57 -50.40
C LEU A 373 15.87 48.85 -48.91
N VAL A 374 16.96 49.44 -48.42
CA VAL A 374 16.99 49.94 -47.05
C VAL A 374 16.13 51.20 -47.04
N ASP A 375 14.95 51.14 -46.42
CA ASP A 375 14.10 52.31 -46.26
C ASP A 375 14.87 53.35 -45.44
N ALA A 376 15.16 54.50 -46.06
CA ALA A 376 15.80 55.62 -45.40
C ALA A 376 14.74 56.40 -44.59
N ARG A 377 14.21 55.74 -43.56
CA ARG A 377 13.54 56.36 -42.42
C ARG A 377 14.08 55.68 -41.17
N GLY A 378 15.19 56.22 -40.67
CA GLY A 378 15.64 55.97 -39.30
C GLY A 378 14.66 56.57 -38.30
#